data_AF-A0A0A7GHG2-F1
#
_entry.id   AF-A0A0A7GHG2-F1
#
_cell.length_a   1.000
_cell.length_b   1.000
_cell.length_c   1.000
_cell.angle_alpha   90.00
_cell.angle_beta   90.00
_cell.angle_gamma   90.00
#
_symmetry.space_group_name_H-M   'P 1'
#
loop_
_entity.id
_entity.type
_entity.pdbx_description
1 polymer ?
#
loop_
_entity_poly.entity_id
_entity_poly.type
_entity_poly.pdbx_seq_one_letter_code
_entity_poly.pdbx_strand_id
1 'polypeptide(L)'
;MKWTCPFCGSENETKDYRCEVCGKKFRVSGGKLVEVKTRPPEYLISIFLILAFLLFNAALIGIEYASDPRLCTTCHQMEYYFHSWEESTHKGVKCYVCHYGTNPVDFIRGAYHSLSVLSEKPQVYRNLPANVSSDNCLACHGNITNVGYLNYKNLSFSHSNHLNGYKRGFLHLECVSCHREIVIGSHIAVKDTTCFVCHFYKTPEGLPITGCPSCHKSPSDNIELGNISFSHSLHLEKDIKCEFCHKEIIKFSGNMSLNCKQCHGDDDVLTKQLSDLEIHSVHVNSYKLDCVTCHETPEHKPKVDFEKCSLCHRGMNIRFQGPAVVNGNAVKLNGTLNETPYDVPISSP
;
A
#
# COMPACT_ATOMS: atom_id res chain seq x y z
N MET A 1 28.93 -76.45 -1.62
CA MET A 1 27.89 -76.80 -2.62
C MET A 1 28.45 -76.33 -3.95
N LYS A 2 28.76 -77.25 -4.86
CA LYS A 2 29.25 -76.90 -6.20
C LYS A 2 28.06 -76.42 -7.04
N TRP A 3 28.25 -75.36 -7.81
CA TRP A 3 27.24 -74.86 -8.73
C TRP A 3 27.88 -74.40 -10.03
N THR A 4 27.18 -74.60 -11.13
CA THR A 4 27.65 -74.22 -12.47
C THR A 4 27.13 -72.84 -12.82
N CYS A 5 28.00 -71.94 -13.25
CA CYS A 5 27.60 -70.60 -13.68
C CYS A 5 26.74 -70.69 -14.96
N PRO A 6 25.47 -70.22 -14.95
CA PRO A 6 24.60 -70.29 -16.12
C PRO A 6 25.09 -69.44 -17.31
N PHE A 7 26.01 -68.50 -17.06
CA PHE A 7 26.50 -67.56 -18.06
C PHE A 7 27.78 -68.04 -18.77
N CYS A 8 28.73 -68.63 -18.05
CA CYS A 8 30.04 -69.03 -18.61
C CYS A 8 30.39 -70.51 -18.44
N GLY A 9 29.54 -71.30 -17.78
CA GLY A 9 29.71 -72.75 -17.62
C GLY A 9 30.75 -73.19 -16.59
N SER A 10 31.43 -72.27 -15.90
CA SER A 10 32.42 -72.64 -14.88
C SER A 10 31.78 -73.24 -13.62
N GLU A 11 32.43 -74.24 -13.02
CA GLU A 11 32.08 -74.73 -11.69
C GLU A 11 32.64 -73.78 -10.63
N ASN A 12 31.81 -73.39 -9.66
CA ASN A 12 32.19 -72.52 -8.56
C ASN A 12 31.80 -73.17 -7.22
N GLU A 13 32.62 -72.96 -6.19
CA GLU A 13 32.39 -73.48 -4.82
C GLU A 13 32.03 -72.37 -3.82
N THR A 14 31.91 -71.13 -4.30
CA THR A 14 31.64 -69.94 -3.49
C THR A 14 30.25 -69.98 -2.86
N LYS A 15 30.19 -69.68 -1.55
CA LYS A 15 28.91 -69.63 -0.78
C LYS A 15 28.08 -68.38 -1.08
N ASP A 16 28.68 -67.32 -1.64
CA ASP A 16 28.02 -66.06 -1.97
C ASP A 16 27.42 -66.04 -3.39
N TYR A 17 27.48 -67.18 -4.10
CA TYR A 17 27.01 -67.35 -5.47
C TYR A 17 27.60 -66.30 -6.44
N ARG A 18 28.87 -65.91 -6.22
CA ARG A 18 29.66 -65.09 -7.15
C ARG A 18 30.55 -66.00 -8.00
N CYS A 19 30.47 -65.85 -9.32
CA CYS A 19 31.33 -66.60 -10.23
C CYS A 19 32.75 -66.02 -10.24
N GLU A 20 33.76 -66.87 -10.05
CA GLU A 20 35.18 -66.46 -10.03
C GLU A 20 35.72 -66.13 -11.44
N VAL A 21 35.12 -66.71 -12.48
CA VAL A 21 35.55 -66.52 -13.88
C VAL A 21 34.93 -65.29 -14.52
N CYS A 22 33.60 -65.12 -14.42
CA CYS A 22 32.90 -64.00 -15.05
C CYS A 22 32.53 -62.86 -14.09
N GLY A 23 32.80 -62.99 -12.79
CA GLY A 23 32.56 -61.97 -11.77
C GLY A 23 31.09 -61.70 -11.42
N LYS A 24 30.13 -62.28 -12.15
CA LYS A 24 28.68 -62.08 -11.95
C LYS A 24 28.20 -62.71 -10.65
N LYS A 25 27.25 -62.06 -9.99
CA LYS A 25 26.61 -62.52 -8.75
C LYS A 25 25.24 -63.10 -9.04
N PHE A 26 24.89 -64.22 -8.42
CA PHE A 26 23.64 -64.95 -8.62
C PHE A 26 22.90 -65.15 -7.29
N ARG A 27 21.60 -65.46 -7.36
CA ARG A 27 20.79 -65.92 -6.21
C ARG A 27 19.88 -67.07 -6.63
N VAL A 28 19.56 -67.97 -5.70
CA VAL A 28 18.63 -69.08 -5.95
C VAL A 28 17.18 -68.60 -5.77
N SER A 29 16.35 -68.74 -6.80
CA SER A 29 14.91 -68.43 -6.75
C SER A 29 14.15 -69.54 -7.47
N GLY A 30 13.26 -70.26 -6.78
CA GLY A 30 12.51 -71.38 -7.37
C GLY A 30 13.39 -72.50 -7.93
N GLY A 31 14.52 -72.79 -7.28
CA GLY A 31 15.48 -73.84 -7.70
C GLY A 31 16.40 -73.47 -8.88
N LYS A 32 16.28 -72.25 -9.43
CA LYS A 32 17.14 -71.76 -10.52
C LYS A 32 18.07 -70.65 -10.04
N LEU A 33 19.27 -70.58 -10.60
CA LEU A 33 20.21 -69.48 -10.41
C LEU A 33 19.80 -68.30 -11.30
N VAL A 34 19.49 -67.17 -10.67
CA VAL A 34 19.12 -65.92 -11.36
C VAL A 34 20.21 -64.88 -11.10
N GLU A 35 20.68 -64.21 -12.15
CA GLU A 35 21.68 -63.13 -12.04
C GLU A 35 21.12 -61.99 -11.18
N VAL A 36 21.89 -61.60 -10.17
CA VAL A 36 21.62 -60.41 -9.34
C VAL A 36 22.19 -59.21 -10.08
N LYS A 37 21.34 -58.53 -10.85
CA LYS A 37 21.68 -57.22 -11.42
C LYS A 37 21.76 -56.19 -10.30
N THR A 38 22.95 -55.90 -9.81
CA THR A 38 23.19 -54.75 -8.93
C THR A 38 23.15 -53.50 -9.80
N ARG A 39 22.12 -52.67 -9.63
CA ARG A 39 22.11 -51.35 -10.29
C ARG A 39 23.28 -50.55 -9.70
N PRO A 40 24.11 -49.93 -10.55
CA PRO A 40 25.30 -49.26 -10.07
C PRO A 40 24.82 -48.00 -9.28
N PRO A 41 25.51 -47.58 -8.21
CA PRO A 41 25.04 -46.52 -7.31
C PRO A 41 24.67 -45.21 -8.04
N GLU A 42 25.29 -44.95 -9.19
CA GLU A 42 25.02 -43.85 -10.12
C GLU A 42 23.56 -43.85 -10.62
N TYR A 43 22.95 -45.03 -10.77
CA TYR A 43 21.54 -45.14 -11.16
C TYR A 43 20.60 -44.65 -10.05
N LEU A 44 20.89 -44.98 -8.79
CA LEU A 44 20.11 -44.49 -7.65
C LEU A 44 20.30 -42.99 -7.44
N ILE A 45 21.54 -42.50 -7.62
CA ILE A 45 21.86 -41.07 -7.60
C ILE A 45 21.08 -40.35 -8.72
N SER A 46 21.05 -40.90 -9.94
CA SER A 46 20.31 -40.30 -11.06
C SER A 46 18.81 -40.20 -10.79
N ILE A 47 18.19 -41.26 -10.25
CA ILE A 47 16.77 -41.23 -9.85
C ILE A 47 16.52 -40.16 -8.78
N PHE A 48 17.39 -40.11 -7.76
CA PHE A 48 17.27 -39.11 -6.70
C PHE A 48 17.36 -37.68 -7.25
N LEU A 49 18.31 -37.41 -8.15
CA LEU A 49 18.47 -36.10 -8.77
C LEU A 49 17.26 -35.72 -9.64
N ILE A 50 16.73 -36.67 -10.42
CA ILE A 50 15.51 -36.44 -11.22
C ILE A 50 14.31 -36.13 -10.31
N LEU A 51 14.12 -36.92 -9.24
CA LEU A 51 13.04 -36.70 -8.30
C LEU A 51 13.18 -35.36 -7.57
N ALA A 52 14.38 -35.03 -7.11
CA ALA A 52 14.68 -33.74 -6.47
C ALA A 52 14.41 -32.58 -7.44
N PHE A 53 14.79 -32.70 -8.71
CA PHE A 53 14.50 -31.70 -9.73
C PHE A 53 12.99 -31.54 -9.97
N LEU A 54 12.25 -32.65 -10.09
CA LEU A 54 10.80 -32.61 -10.26
C LEU A 54 10.10 -31.96 -9.06
N LEU A 55 10.49 -32.34 -7.84
CA LEU A 55 9.96 -31.75 -6.61
C LEU A 55 10.29 -30.26 -6.48
N PHE A 56 11.51 -29.86 -6.85
CA PHE A 56 11.91 -28.45 -6.86
C PHE A 56 11.05 -27.63 -7.82
N ASN A 57 10.83 -28.11 -9.06
CA ASN A 57 9.97 -27.42 -10.02
C ASN A 57 8.51 -27.39 -9.55
N ALA A 58 7.99 -28.49 -8.99
CA ALA A 58 6.65 -28.52 -8.43
C ALA A 58 6.48 -27.51 -7.29
N ALA A 59 7.50 -27.34 -6.44
CA ALA A 59 7.50 -26.33 -5.38
C ALA A 59 7.47 -24.91 -5.95
N LEU A 60 8.27 -24.60 -6.99
CA LEU A 60 8.27 -23.28 -7.64
C LEU A 60 6.91 -22.96 -8.26
N ILE A 61 6.29 -23.91 -8.95
CA ILE A 61 4.94 -23.75 -9.52
C ILE A 61 3.92 -23.52 -8.42
N GLY A 62 4.01 -24.28 -7.32
CA GLY A 62 3.14 -24.11 -6.16
C GLY A 62 3.27 -22.72 -5.53
N ILE A 63 4.49 -22.19 -5.42
CA ILE A 63 4.75 -20.83 -4.93
C ILE A 63 4.14 -19.78 -5.85
N GLU A 64 4.34 -19.89 -7.16
CA GLU A 64 3.78 -18.94 -8.13
C GLU A 64 2.24 -18.92 -8.07
N TYR A 65 1.63 -20.11 -8.01
CA TYR A 65 0.17 -20.23 -7.88
C TYR A 65 -0.35 -19.67 -6.55
N ALA A 66 0.32 -19.97 -5.44
CA ALA A 66 -0.04 -19.47 -4.10
C ALA A 66 0.13 -17.95 -3.96
N SER A 67 0.92 -17.34 -4.84
CA SER A 67 1.19 -15.90 -4.87
C SER A 67 0.27 -15.13 -5.83
N ASP A 68 -0.63 -15.81 -6.55
CA ASP A 68 -1.56 -15.17 -7.47
C ASP A 68 -2.58 -14.32 -6.70
N PRO A 69 -2.71 -13.01 -6.99
CA PRO A 69 -3.68 -12.13 -6.32
C PRO A 69 -5.13 -12.63 -6.36
N ARG A 70 -5.52 -13.40 -7.39
CA ARG A 70 -6.87 -13.98 -7.51
C ARG A 70 -7.14 -15.05 -6.45
N LEU A 71 -6.10 -15.71 -5.93
CA LEU A 71 -6.28 -16.70 -4.87
C LEU A 71 -6.75 -16.03 -3.57
N CYS A 72 -6.36 -14.77 -3.34
CA CYS A 72 -6.74 -14.04 -2.14
C CYS A 72 -8.26 -13.83 -2.02
N THR A 73 -8.97 -13.70 -3.15
CA THR A 73 -10.44 -13.52 -3.18
C THR A 73 -11.20 -14.81 -2.89
N THR A 74 -10.53 -15.96 -2.95
CA THR A 74 -11.16 -17.27 -2.72
C THR A 74 -11.37 -17.56 -1.24
N CYS A 75 -10.49 -17.07 -0.37
CA CYS A 75 -10.53 -17.35 1.08
C CYS A 75 -10.80 -16.12 1.95
N HIS A 76 -10.40 -14.92 1.51
CA HIS A 76 -10.65 -13.67 2.24
C HIS A 76 -11.62 -12.78 1.46
N GLN A 77 -12.36 -11.92 2.16
CA GLN A 77 -13.22 -10.89 1.53
C GLN A 77 -12.35 -9.78 0.91
N MET A 78 -11.66 -10.11 -0.19
CA MET A 78 -10.67 -9.24 -0.85
C MET A 78 -11.12 -8.73 -2.22
N GLU A 79 -12.32 -9.07 -2.67
CA GLU A 79 -12.79 -8.77 -4.04
C GLU A 79 -12.67 -7.28 -4.39
N TYR A 80 -13.13 -6.40 -3.50
CA TYR A 80 -13.01 -4.95 -3.66
C TYR A 80 -11.56 -4.50 -3.83
N TYR A 81 -10.66 -5.04 -3.00
CA TYR A 81 -9.24 -4.70 -3.01
C TYR A 81 -8.52 -5.25 -4.26
N PHE A 82 -8.92 -6.43 -4.73
CA PHE A 82 -8.41 -7.03 -5.96
C PHE A 82 -8.78 -6.16 -7.18
N HIS A 83 -10.03 -5.74 -7.32
CA HIS A 83 -10.43 -4.86 -8.43
C HIS A 83 -9.74 -3.50 -8.36
N SER A 84 -9.64 -2.90 -7.17
CA SER A 84 -8.89 -1.67 -6.96
C SER A 84 -7.42 -1.80 -7.36
N TRP A 85 -6.82 -2.97 -7.15
CA TRP A 85 -5.45 -3.29 -7.57
C TRP A 85 -5.34 -3.45 -9.07
N GLU A 86 -6.30 -4.15 -9.70
CA GLU A 86 -6.36 -4.38 -11.15
C GLU A 86 -6.47 -3.06 -11.94
N GLU A 87 -7.14 -2.06 -11.38
CA GLU A 87 -7.28 -0.71 -11.94
C GLU A 87 -6.09 0.21 -11.62
N SER A 88 -5.28 -0.13 -10.60
CA SER A 88 -4.17 0.70 -10.14
C SER A 88 -2.94 0.67 -11.06
N THR A 89 -2.02 1.59 -10.83
CA THR A 89 -0.67 1.57 -11.41
C THR A 89 0.17 0.36 -10.96
N HIS A 90 -0.26 -0.36 -9.92
CA HIS A 90 0.44 -1.49 -9.33
C HIS A 90 -0.11 -2.87 -9.76
N LYS A 91 -1.04 -2.95 -10.73
CA LYS A 91 -1.65 -4.21 -11.21
C LYS A 91 -0.67 -5.29 -11.72
N GLY A 92 0.60 -4.95 -11.92
CA GLY A 92 1.66 -5.91 -12.28
C GLY A 92 2.43 -6.47 -11.07
N VAL A 93 2.19 -5.95 -9.87
CA VAL A 93 2.90 -6.28 -8.64
C VAL A 93 2.04 -7.19 -7.79
N LYS A 94 2.56 -8.38 -7.43
CA LYS A 94 1.84 -9.34 -6.59
C LYS A 94 1.60 -8.76 -5.19
N CYS A 95 0.43 -8.99 -4.59
CA CYS A 95 0.04 -8.38 -3.30
C CYS A 95 1.06 -8.61 -2.17
N TYR A 96 1.66 -9.81 -2.12
CA TYR A 96 2.61 -10.16 -1.06
C TYR A 96 3.87 -9.30 -1.06
N VAL A 97 4.27 -8.75 -2.21
CA VAL A 97 5.49 -7.93 -2.35
C VAL A 97 5.39 -6.71 -1.45
N CYS A 98 4.22 -6.06 -1.42
CA CYS A 98 3.99 -4.91 -0.55
C CYS A 98 3.57 -5.34 0.87
N HIS A 99 2.73 -6.36 1.01
CA HIS A 99 2.14 -6.74 2.30
C HIS A 99 3.10 -7.50 3.23
N TYR A 100 4.07 -8.23 2.67
CA TYR A 100 5.02 -9.02 3.45
C TYR A 100 6.47 -8.67 3.11
N GLY A 101 6.76 -8.39 1.84
CA GLY A 101 8.11 -8.12 1.35
C GLY A 101 8.56 -9.14 0.30
N THR A 102 9.77 -8.97 -0.22
CA THR A 102 10.34 -9.82 -1.28
C THR A 102 11.26 -10.92 -0.75
N ASN A 103 11.58 -10.93 0.55
CA ASN A 103 12.52 -11.91 1.10
C ASN A 103 11.85 -13.29 1.28
N PRO A 104 12.61 -14.40 1.19
CA PRO A 104 12.06 -15.74 1.39
C PRO A 104 11.37 -15.95 2.75
N VAL A 105 11.86 -15.29 3.80
CA VAL A 105 11.25 -15.35 5.14
C VAL A 105 9.88 -14.67 5.16
N ASP A 106 9.74 -13.56 4.44
CA ASP A 106 8.49 -12.81 4.36
C ASP A 106 7.43 -13.58 3.58
N PHE A 107 7.85 -14.30 2.52
CA PHE A 107 6.98 -15.23 1.81
C PHE A 107 6.42 -16.33 2.73
N ILE A 108 7.27 -16.97 3.56
CA ILE A 108 6.82 -17.99 4.52
C ILE A 108 5.84 -17.40 5.55
N ARG A 109 6.11 -16.18 6.03
CA ARG A 109 5.20 -15.47 6.95
C ARG A 109 3.84 -15.22 6.29
N GLY A 110 3.84 -14.78 5.03
CA GLY A 110 2.63 -14.57 4.24
C GLY A 110 1.83 -15.87 4.05
N ALA A 111 2.50 -16.95 3.67
CA ALA A 111 1.87 -18.26 3.53
C ALA A 111 1.24 -18.76 4.84
N TYR A 112 1.95 -18.60 5.97
CA TYR A 112 1.41 -18.93 7.29
C TYR A 112 0.19 -18.06 7.65
N HIS A 113 0.26 -16.76 7.39
CA HIS A 113 -0.86 -15.85 7.62
C HIS A 113 -2.09 -16.22 6.79
N SER A 114 -1.92 -16.55 5.50
CA SER A 114 -3.01 -17.03 4.64
C SER A 114 -3.64 -18.33 5.16
N LEU A 115 -2.84 -19.24 5.73
CA LEU A 115 -3.34 -20.49 6.33
C LEU A 115 -4.01 -20.29 7.70
N SER A 116 -3.76 -19.15 8.37
CA SER A 116 -4.35 -18.87 9.69
C SER A 116 -5.89 -18.75 9.64
N VAL A 117 -6.48 -18.56 8.45
CA VAL A 117 -7.93 -18.61 8.22
C VAL A 117 -8.55 -19.96 8.57
N LEU A 118 -7.75 -21.05 8.55
CA LEU A 118 -8.18 -22.38 8.94
C LEU A 118 -8.25 -22.56 10.46
N SER A 119 -7.79 -21.57 11.23
CA SER A 119 -7.88 -21.57 12.69
C SER A 119 -9.11 -20.80 13.14
N GLU A 120 -10.05 -21.47 13.83
CA GLU A 120 -11.23 -20.85 14.47
C GLU A 120 -10.85 -20.01 15.70
N LYS A 121 -9.96 -19.02 15.57
CA LYS A 121 -9.73 -18.07 16.66
C LYS A 121 -10.83 -17.01 16.64
N PRO A 122 -11.53 -16.74 17.77
CA PRO A 122 -12.47 -15.64 17.83
C PRO A 122 -11.72 -14.35 17.50
N GLN A 123 -12.16 -13.66 16.44
CA GLN A 123 -11.54 -12.43 16.01
C GLN A 123 -11.92 -11.32 16.99
N VAL A 124 -10.98 -10.98 17.89
CA VAL A 124 -11.13 -9.88 18.86
C VAL A 124 -11.23 -8.53 18.14
N TYR A 125 -10.62 -8.43 16.96
CA TYR A 125 -10.59 -7.24 16.12
C TYR A 125 -11.07 -7.56 14.70
N ARG A 126 -11.81 -6.64 14.09
CA ARG A 126 -12.33 -6.76 12.72
C ARG A 126 -11.71 -5.70 11.81
N ASN A 127 -11.69 -5.93 10.50
CA ASN A 127 -11.28 -4.96 9.48
C ASN A 127 -9.87 -4.34 9.69
N LEU A 128 -8.95 -5.08 10.28
CA LEU A 128 -7.56 -4.65 10.42
C LEU A 128 -6.93 -4.49 9.02
N PRO A 129 -6.45 -3.30 8.65
CA PRO A 129 -5.75 -3.12 7.39
C PRO A 129 -4.38 -3.80 7.45
N ALA A 130 -3.83 -4.05 6.27
CA ALA A 130 -2.49 -4.62 6.19
C ALA A 130 -1.42 -3.68 6.71
N ASN A 131 -0.50 -4.24 7.49
CA ASN A 131 0.62 -3.54 8.05
C ASN A 131 1.80 -3.55 7.07
N VAL A 132 1.88 -2.51 6.22
CA VAL A 132 2.90 -2.39 5.17
C VAL A 132 4.04 -1.49 5.65
N SER A 133 5.28 -1.98 5.55
CA SER A 133 6.50 -1.20 5.83
C SER A 133 6.89 -0.34 4.62
N SER A 134 7.45 0.86 4.85
CA SER A 134 8.05 1.67 3.78
C SER A 134 9.15 0.93 3.03
N ASP A 135 9.88 0.02 3.66
CA ASP A 135 10.95 -0.76 3.02
C ASP A 135 10.44 -1.57 1.82
N ASN A 136 9.22 -2.09 1.92
CA ASN A 136 8.59 -2.85 0.83
C ASN A 136 8.29 -1.95 -0.38
N CYS A 137 7.93 -0.68 -0.12
CA CYS A 137 7.76 0.32 -1.18
C CYS A 137 9.11 0.72 -1.78
N LEU A 138 10.11 0.96 -0.92
CA LEU A 138 11.45 1.41 -1.32
C LEU A 138 12.26 0.34 -2.07
N ALA A 139 11.89 -0.93 -1.97
CA ALA A 139 12.47 -2.00 -2.79
C ALA A 139 12.40 -1.70 -4.30
N CYS A 140 11.32 -1.03 -4.75
CA CYS A 140 11.17 -0.58 -6.13
C CYS A 140 11.34 0.95 -6.28
N HIS A 141 10.86 1.74 -5.31
CA HIS A 141 10.90 3.21 -5.38
C HIS A 141 12.26 3.82 -4.99
N GLY A 142 13.18 3.03 -4.45
CA GLY A 142 14.58 3.39 -4.23
C GLY A 142 14.75 4.64 -3.38
N ASN A 143 15.19 5.73 -4.01
CA ASN A 143 15.58 6.98 -3.36
C ASN A 143 14.50 8.08 -3.44
N ILE A 144 13.23 7.73 -3.65
CA ILE A 144 12.14 8.71 -3.78
C ILE A 144 12.05 9.66 -2.57
N THR A 145 12.52 9.24 -1.39
CA THR A 145 12.58 10.04 -0.17
C THR A 145 13.57 11.20 -0.24
N ASN A 146 14.59 11.10 -1.12
CA ASN A 146 15.63 12.10 -1.32
C ASN A 146 15.32 13.05 -2.49
N VAL A 147 14.24 12.81 -3.22
CA VAL A 147 13.78 13.74 -4.24
C VAL A 147 13.22 14.97 -3.54
N GLY A 148 13.60 16.17 -4.04
CA GLY A 148 13.31 17.46 -3.40
C GLY A 148 11.82 17.77 -3.28
N TYR A 149 11.32 18.69 -4.12
CA TYR A 149 9.90 19.01 -4.18
C TYR A 149 9.25 18.36 -5.39
N LEU A 150 8.11 17.73 -5.17
CA LEU A 150 7.24 17.10 -6.15
C LEU A 150 5.97 17.92 -6.28
N ASN A 151 5.40 17.96 -7.49
CA ASN A 151 4.08 18.54 -7.71
C ASN A 151 3.03 17.46 -7.49
N TYR A 152 2.14 17.67 -6.53
CA TYR A 152 0.93 16.88 -6.35
C TYR A 152 -0.26 17.80 -6.60
N LYS A 153 -0.90 17.67 -7.76
CA LYS A 153 -1.89 18.64 -8.26
C LYS A 153 -1.29 20.06 -8.28
N ASN A 154 -1.84 20.98 -7.49
CA ASN A 154 -1.34 22.36 -7.30
C ASN A 154 -0.51 22.53 -6.02
N LEU A 155 -0.16 21.43 -5.34
CA LEU A 155 0.58 21.40 -4.09
C LEU A 155 2.07 21.12 -4.34
N SER A 156 2.93 21.80 -3.57
CA SER A 156 4.36 21.49 -3.53
C SER A 156 4.65 20.57 -2.34
N PHE A 157 5.02 19.33 -2.63
CA PHE A 157 5.20 18.28 -1.62
C PHE A 157 6.64 17.80 -1.53
N SER A 158 7.10 17.38 -0.35
CA SER A 158 8.45 16.82 -0.16
C SER A 158 8.42 15.63 0.79
N HIS A 159 8.88 14.47 0.33
CA HIS A 159 8.92 13.24 1.13
C HIS A 159 9.85 13.41 2.34
N SER A 160 11.06 13.92 2.16
CA SER A 160 12.04 14.10 3.24
C SER A 160 11.47 14.97 4.37
N ASN A 161 10.79 16.07 4.04
CA ASN A 161 10.17 16.94 5.04
C ASN A 161 9.04 16.25 5.84
N HIS A 162 8.39 15.24 5.28
CA HIS A 162 7.27 14.53 5.94
C HIS A 162 7.71 13.22 6.62
N LEU A 163 8.66 12.48 6.06
CA LEU A 163 9.09 11.18 6.59
C LEU A 163 10.26 11.30 7.59
N ASN A 164 11.07 12.36 7.51
CA ASN A 164 12.20 12.50 8.44
C ASN A 164 11.74 12.92 9.84
N GLY A 165 12.13 12.12 10.84
CA GLY A 165 11.87 12.39 12.25
C GLY A 165 10.39 12.29 12.64
N TYR A 166 10.10 12.64 13.89
CA TYR A 166 8.74 12.60 14.41
C TYR A 166 7.96 13.87 14.05
N LYS A 167 6.71 13.70 13.61
CA LYS A 167 5.76 14.80 13.39
C LYS A 167 4.90 14.98 14.62
N ARG A 168 4.62 16.25 14.96
CA ARG A 168 3.92 16.64 16.19
C ARG A 168 4.54 16.07 17.48
N GLY A 169 5.82 15.65 17.44
CA GLY A 169 6.57 15.10 18.57
C GLY A 169 6.43 13.60 18.82
N PHE A 170 5.52 12.89 18.12
CA PHE A 170 5.24 11.47 18.41
C PHE A 170 4.80 10.62 17.22
N LEU A 171 4.46 11.23 16.08
CA LEU A 171 4.02 10.49 14.89
C LEU A 171 5.21 10.11 14.04
N HIS A 172 5.39 8.81 13.80
CA HIS A 172 6.31 8.32 12.79
C HIS A 172 5.51 8.01 11.52
N LEU A 173 5.81 8.72 10.43
CA LEU A 173 5.09 8.54 9.17
C LEU A 173 5.81 7.53 8.28
N GLU A 174 5.03 6.65 7.67
CA GLU A 174 5.47 5.66 6.67
C GLU A 174 4.90 6.05 5.30
N CYS A 175 5.37 5.43 4.21
CA CYS A 175 4.84 5.64 2.86
C CYS A 175 3.31 5.50 2.84
N VAL A 176 2.83 4.43 3.46
CA VAL A 176 1.40 4.17 3.52
C VAL A 176 0.66 5.20 4.36
N SER A 177 1.27 5.95 5.29
CA SER A 177 0.59 7.03 6.03
C SER A 177 -0.07 8.07 5.14
N CYS A 178 0.41 8.25 3.90
CA CYS A 178 -0.27 9.06 2.89
C CYS A 178 -0.78 8.24 1.70
N HIS A 179 -0.03 7.22 1.27
CA HIS A 179 -0.40 6.35 0.17
C HIS A 179 -1.30 5.20 0.65
N ARG A 180 -2.59 5.49 0.85
CA ARG A 180 -3.57 4.54 1.41
C ARG A 180 -4.53 4.00 0.36
N GLU A 181 -5.08 2.84 0.68
CA GLU A 181 -6.13 2.18 -0.08
C GLU A 181 -7.50 2.73 0.30
N ILE A 182 -7.81 3.97 -0.10
CA ILE A 182 -9.15 4.53 0.13
C ILE A 182 -9.68 5.23 -1.13
N VAL A 183 -8.88 5.40 -2.18
CA VAL A 183 -9.35 6.04 -3.42
C VAL A 183 -10.11 5.00 -4.24
N ILE A 184 -11.34 5.32 -4.65
CA ILE A 184 -12.10 4.50 -5.59
C ILE A 184 -11.26 4.40 -6.88
N GLY A 185 -10.97 3.17 -7.30
CA GLY A 185 -10.22 2.89 -8.52
C GLY A 185 -8.69 2.94 -8.40
N SER A 186 -8.11 2.97 -7.18
CA SER A 186 -6.66 2.78 -7.02
C SER A 186 -6.28 2.16 -5.68
N HIS A 187 -5.78 0.93 -5.73
CA HIS A 187 -5.08 0.30 -4.61
C HIS A 187 -3.77 1.04 -4.39
N ILE A 188 -3.71 1.79 -3.27
CA ILE A 188 -2.65 2.73 -2.89
C ILE A 188 -2.67 4.04 -3.69
N ALA A 189 -3.13 5.12 -3.06
CA ALA A 189 -3.10 6.48 -3.59
C ALA A 189 -3.12 7.52 -2.46
N VAL A 190 -2.80 8.77 -2.78
CA VAL A 190 -2.84 9.88 -1.82
C VAL A 190 -4.18 10.60 -1.92
N LYS A 191 -4.79 10.90 -0.76
CA LYS A 191 -5.98 11.74 -0.66
C LYS A 191 -5.66 13.10 -0.07
N ASP A 192 -6.34 14.13 -0.56
CA ASP A 192 -6.21 15.50 -0.05
C ASP A 192 -6.61 15.59 1.43
N THR A 193 -7.57 14.77 1.86
CA THR A 193 -8.02 14.68 3.25
C THR A 193 -6.91 14.30 4.22
N THR A 194 -5.92 13.51 3.80
CA THR A 194 -4.78 13.13 4.65
C THR A 194 -3.93 14.35 4.99
N CYS A 195 -3.66 15.21 4.00
CA CYS A 195 -2.96 16.47 4.22
C CYS A 195 -3.74 17.34 5.21
N PHE A 196 -5.05 17.44 5.02
CA PHE A 196 -5.89 18.33 5.81
C PHE A 196 -6.07 17.87 7.26
N VAL A 197 -6.22 16.56 7.52
CA VAL A 197 -6.27 16.06 8.90
C VAL A 197 -5.01 16.46 9.63
N CYS A 198 -3.82 16.27 9.06
CA CYS A 198 -2.60 16.62 9.78
C CYS A 198 -2.40 18.15 9.90
N HIS A 199 -2.63 18.92 8.84
CA HIS A 199 -2.27 20.34 8.82
C HIS A 199 -3.33 21.26 9.45
N PHE A 200 -4.58 20.83 9.58
CA PHE A 200 -5.68 21.61 10.18
C PHE A 200 -6.23 21.03 11.50
N TYR A 201 -5.80 19.83 11.93
CA TYR A 201 -6.34 19.26 13.17
C TYR A 201 -5.97 20.08 14.40
N LYS A 202 -7.03 20.53 15.11
CA LYS A 202 -6.99 21.37 16.32
C LYS A 202 -6.24 22.69 16.14
N THR A 203 -6.30 23.28 14.95
CA THR A 203 -5.69 24.59 14.72
C THR A 203 -6.63 25.74 15.10
N PRO A 204 -6.10 26.87 15.60
CA PRO A 204 -6.90 28.07 15.82
C PRO A 204 -7.50 28.59 14.52
N GLU A 205 -8.77 29.00 14.58
CA GLU A 205 -9.48 29.70 13.48
C GLU A 205 -9.55 28.91 12.15
N GLY A 206 -9.21 27.62 12.17
CA GLY A 206 -9.16 26.79 10.96
C GLY A 206 -7.99 27.12 10.02
N LEU A 207 -6.94 27.78 10.52
CA LEU A 207 -5.72 28.06 9.75
C LEU A 207 -4.77 26.85 9.77
N PRO A 208 -4.02 26.57 8.70
CA PRO A 208 -3.09 25.44 8.71
C PRO A 208 -1.90 25.74 9.65
N ILE A 209 -1.36 24.72 10.33
CA ILE A 209 -0.19 24.83 11.23
C ILE A 209 1.08 25.42 10.57
N THR A 210 1.11 25.41 9.24
CA THR A 210 2.23 25.86 8.40
C THR A 210 1.97 27.22 7.77
N GLY A 211 0.79 27.82 8.02
CA GLY A 211 0.35 29.08 7.43
C GLY A 211 0.04 28.99 5.94
N CYS A 212 -0.65 30.00 5.43
CA CYS A 212 -0.83 30.20 3.99
C CYS A 212 0.35 31.03 3.44
N PRO A 213 0.85 30.79 2.21
CA PRO A 213 0.46 29.80 1.20
C PRO A 213 1.41 28.57 1.16
N SER A 214 1.60 27.88 2.29
CA SER A 214 2.60 26.79 2.37
C SER A 214 2.28 25.56 1.51
N CYS A 215 1.01 25.27 1.30
CA CYS A 215 0.53 24.10 0.56
C CYS A 215 0.41 24.38 -0.94
N HIS A 216 -0.40 25.39 -1.31
CA HIS A 216 -0.65 25.82 -2.69
C HIS A 216 -0.51 27.34 -2.80
N LYS A 217 -0.16 27.81 -4.00
CA LYS A 217 -0.13 29.24 -4.34
C LYS A 217 -1.54 29.76 -4.67
N SER A 218 -1.66 31.09 -4.82
CA SER A 218 -2.89 31.71 -5.31
C SER A 218 -3.19 31.29 -6.77
N PRO A 219 -4.46 31.12 -7.14
CA PRO A 219 -4.85 30.49 -8.42
C PRO A 219 -4.69 31.37 -9.67
N SER A 220 -4.91 32.69 -9.61
CA SER A 220 -4.71 33.63 -10.74
C SER A 220 -4.83 35.10 -10.31
N ASP A 221 -4.22 36.01 -11.08
CA ASP A 221 -4.24 37.46 -10.87
C ASP A 221 -5.20 38.23 -11.79
N ASN A 222 -5.81 37.57 -12.78
CA ASN A 222 -6.76 38.19 -13.70
C ASN A 222 -8.16 37.66 -13.45
N ILE A 223 -8.70 37.93 -12.26
CA ILE A 223 -10.03 37.48 -11.85
C ILE A 223 -11.02 38.61 -12.07
N GLU A 224 -11.99 38.42 -12.95
CA GLU A 224 -13.07 39.38 -13.14
C GLU A 224 -14.19 39.08 -12.13
N LEU A 225 -14.46 40.04 -11.25
CA LEU A 225 -15.50 40.04 -10.25
C LEU A 225 -16.53 41.13 -10.60
N GLY A 226 -17.46 40.80 -11.48
CA GLY A 226 -18.41 41.77 -12.03
C GLY A 226 -17.68 42.78 -12.94
N ASN A 227 -17.64 44.05 -12.53
CA ASN A 227 -16.98 45.13 -13.27
C ASN A 227 -15.55 45.44 -12.78
N ILE A 228 -14.98 44.60 -11.92
CA ILE A 228 -13.65 44.81 -11.33
C ILE A 228 -12.74 43.66 -11.73
N SER A 229 -11.51 44.01 -12.12
CA SER A 229 -10.41 43.06 -12.23
C SER A 229 -9.69 42.98 -10.88
N PHE A 230 -9.59 41.77 -10.34
CA PHE A 230 -8.95 41.45 -9.07
C PHE A 230 -7.69 40.61 -9.31
N SER A 231 -6.59 41.04 -8.68
CA SER A 231 -5.30 40.36 -8.69
C SER A 231 -4.88 39.94 -7.29
N HIS A 232 -4.59 38.65 -7.09
CA HIS A 232 -4.11 38.14 -5.80
C HIS A 232 -2.73 38.70 -5.46
N SER A 233 -1.79 38.72 -6.42
CA SER A 233 -0.42 39.22 -6.21
C SER A 233 -0.40 40.64 -5.69
N LEU A 234 -1.19 41.54 -6.28
CA LEU A 234 -1.26 42.95 -5.83
C LEU A 234 -1.75 43.10 -4.39
N HIS A 235 -2.63 42.20 -3.92
CA HIS A 235 -3.12 42.22 -2.55
C HIS A 235 -2.13 41.56 -1.58
N LEU A 236 -1.49 40.46 -2.00
CA LEU A 236 -0.47 39.77 -1.22
C LEU A 236 0.79 40.65 -1.03
N GLU A 237 1.18 41.45 -2.04
CA GLU A 237 2.27 42.44 -1.93
C GLU A 237 2.00 43.52 -0.88
N LYS A 238 0.72 43.77 -0.57
CA LYS A 238 0.28 44.70 0.49
C LYS A 238 0.10 44.02 1.84
N ASP A 239 0.60 42.80 1.99
CA ASP A 239 0.51 41.98 3.20
C ASP A 239 -0.93 41.63 3.62
N ILE A 240 -1.88 41.64 2.68
CA ILE A 240 -3.25 41.21 2.94
C ILE A 240 -3.28 39.68 3.02
N LYS A 241 -3.61 39.15 4.21
CA LYS A 241 -3.62 37.71 4.48
C LYS A 241 -4.80 37.00 3.81
N CYS A 242 -4.64 35.71 3.51
CA CYS A 242 -5.65 34.92 2.81
C CYS A 242 -6.98 34.88 3.57
N GLU A 243 -6.92 34.68 4.89
CA GLU A 243 -8.04 34.58 5.81
C GLU A 243 -8.80 35.89 6.00
N PHE A 244 -8.26 37.01 5.53
CA PHE A 244 -9.00 38.27 5.48
C PHE A 244 -10.21 38.15 4.53
N CYS A 245 -10.02 37.49 3.38
CA CYS A 245 -11.06 37.30 2.38
C CYS A 245 -11.65 35.88 2.41
N HIS A 246 -10.85 34.86 2.74
CA HIS A 246 -11.29 33.47 2.74
C HIS A 246 -11.76 33.01 4.12
N LYS A 247 -13.06 32.77 4.26
CA LYS A 247 -13.70 32.24 5.48
C LYS A 247 -14.14 30.79 5.31
N GLU A 248 -14.52 30.16 6.43
CA GLU A 248 -14.91 28.74 6.45
C GLU A 248 -13.85 27.84 5.77
N ILE A 249 -12.57 28.10 6.08
CA ILE A 249 -11.39 27.53 5.38
C ILE A 249 -11.41 26.01 5.39
N ILE A 250 -11.80 25.42 6.52
CA ILE A 250 -11.86 23.98 6.73
C ILE A 250 -13.13 23.64 7.49
N LYS A 251 -13.76 22.52 7.12
CA LYS A 251 -14.87 21.93 7.86
C LYS A 251 -14.54 20.49 8.21
N PHE A 252 -14.98 20.04 9.38
CA PHE A 252 -14.84 18.65 9.79
C PHE A 252 -16.23 18.02 9.92
N SER A 253 -16.33 16.76 9.53
CA SER A 253 -17.58 16.00 9.57
C SER A 253 -17.32 14.58 10.08
N GLY A 254 -18.24 14.07 10.89
CA GLY A 254 -18.12 12.76 11.52
C GLY A 254 -17.95 12.86 13.04
N ASN A 255 -17.63 11.73 13.67
CA ASN A 255 -17.41 11.66 15.10
C ASN A 255 -16.35 10.59 15.39
N MET A 256 -15.17 11.04 15.83
CA MET A 256 -14.03 10.16 16.10
C MET A 256 -14.35 9.06 17.12
N SER A 257 -15.18 9.35 18.13
CA SER A 257 -15.51 8.39 19.20
C SER A 257 -16.32 7.18 18.69
N LEU A 258 -17.02 7.33 17.56
CA LEU A 258 -17.76 6.22 16.95
C LEU A 258 -16.87 5.33 16.08
N ASN A 259 -15.73 5.84 15.62
CA ASN A 259 -14.86 5.16 14.67
C ASN A 259 -14.10 3.98 15.29
N CYS A 260 -13.89 3.96 16.60
CA CYS A 260 -13.25 2.84 17.30
C CYS A 260 -13.99 1.51 17.06
N LYS A 261 -15.33 1.56 16.94
CA LYS A 261 -16.19 0.38 16.75
C LYS A 261 -16.04 -0.28 15.38
N GLN A 262 -15.34 0.36 14.44
CA GLN A 262 -15.06 -0.24 13.13
C GLN A 262 -14.14 -1.46 13.24
N CYS A 263 -13.27 -1.47 14.27
CA CYS A 263 -12.32 -2.55 14.51
C CYS A 263 -12.49 -3.21 15.88
N HIS A 264 -12.82 -2.43 16.92
CA HIS A 264 -12.93 -2.91 18.30
C HIS A 264 -14.36 -3.35 18.64
N GLY A 265 -14.49 -4.42 19.43
CA GLY A 265 -15.77 -4.82 20.03
C GLY A 265 -16.24 -3.85 21.12
N ASP A 266 -17.54 -3.89 21.47
CA ASP A 266 -18.13 -2.94 22.43
C ASP A 266 -17.45 -3.01 23.82
N ASP A 267 -16.97 -4.18 24.25
CA ASP A 267 -16.30 -4.36 25.56
C ASP A 267 -14.87 -3.80 25.60
N ASP A 268 -14.19 -3.69 24.45
CA ASP A 268 -12.78 -3.27 24.36
C ASP A 268 -12.64 -1.73 24.36
N VAL A 269 -13.63 -1.01 23.82
CA VAL A 269 -13.64 0.47 23.78
C VAL A 269 -13.96 1.08 25.15
N LEU A 270 -14.70 0.37 26.00
CA LEU A 270 -15.27 0.92 27.25
C LEU A 270 -14.32 0.85 28.46
N THR A 271 -13.20 0.13 28.38
CA THR A 271 -12.40 -0.23 29.57
C THR A 271 -11.03 0.45 29.68
N LYS A 272 -10.52 1.10 28.63
CA LYS A 272 -9.21 1.76 28.65
C LYS A 272 -9.29 3.23 28.25
N GLN A 273 -9.04 4.12 29.20
CA GLN A 273 -8.67 5.51 28.90
C GLN A 273 -7.18 5.53 28.55
N LEU A 274 -6.88 5.54 27.25
CA LEU A 274 -5.53 5.75 26.73
C LEU A 274 -5.32 7.24 26.45
N SER A 275 -4.11 7.72 26.69
CA SER A 275 -3.68 9.04 26.24
C SER A 275 -3.61 9.12 24.72
N ASP A 276 -3.63 10.34 24.18
CA ASP A 276 -3.45 10.60 22.74
C ASP A 276 -2.19 9.93 22.18
N LEU A 277 -1.09 9.98 22.95
CA LEU A 277 0.18 9.36 22.59
C LEU A 277 0.07 7.83 22.48
N GLU A 278 -0.58 7.18 23.44
CA GLU A 278 -0.74 5.72 23.45
C GLU A 278 -1.63 5.26 22.31
N ILE A 279 -2.72 5.99 22.03
CA ILE A 279 -3.60 5.70 20.89
C ILE A 279 -2.79 5.76 19.60
N HIS A 280 -2.04 6.84 19.35
CA HIS A 280 -1.25 6.97 18.12
C HIS A 280 -0.12 5.94 18.02
N SER A 281 0.53 5.59 19.13
CA SER A 281 1.61 4.60 19.13
C SER A 281 1.15 3.22 18.68
N VAL A 282 -0.02 2.77 19.17
CA VAL A 282 -0.58 1.49 18.74
C VAL A 282 -1.13 1.61 17.32
N HIS A 283 -2.03 2.57 17.06
CA HIS A 283 -2.81 2.58 15.83
C HIS A 283 -2.01 3.11 14.63
N VAL A 284 -1.30 4.23 14.79
CA VAL A 284 -0.58 4.87 13.68
C VAL A 284 0.83 4.30 13.55
N ASN A 285 1.62 4.26 14.63
CA ASN A 285 3.02 3.84 14.52
C ASN A 285 3.14 2.31 14.34
N SER A 286 2.35 1.51 15.08
CA SER A 286 2.49 0.04 15.03
C SER A 286 1.67 -0.58 13.90
N TYR A 287 0.39 -0.22 13.78
CA TYR A 287 -0.53 -0.78 12.78
C TYR A 287 -0.70 0.06 11.52
N LYS A 288 -0.14 1.28 11.47
CA LYS A 288 -0.18 2.15 10.28
C LYS A 288 -1.64 2.34 9.84
N LEU A 289 -2.54 2.70 10.75
CA LEU A 289 -3.89 3.11 10.38
C LEU A 289 -3.87 4.50 9.72
N ASP A 290 -4.84 4.75 8.84
CA ASP A 290 -5.04 6.08 8.27
C ASP A 290 -5.65 7.02 9.31
N CYS A 291 -5.21 8.27 9.31
CA CYS A 291 -5.69 9.31 10.21
C CYS A 291 -7.21 9.49 10.06
N VAL A 292 -7.75 9.50 8.83
CA VAL A 292 -9.20 9.67 8.59
C VAL A 292 -10.03 8.43 8.93
N THR A 293 -9.41 7.28 9.22
CA THR A 293 -10.14 6.12 9.77
C THR A 293 -10.70 6.45 11.15
N CYS A 294 -9.93 7.20 11.95
CA CYS A 294 -10.34 7.58 13.31
C CYS A 294 -10.82 9.03 13.36
N HIS A 295 -10.14 9.97 12.74
CA HIS A 295 -10.49 11.38 12.81
C HIS A 295 -11.68 11.75 11.92
N GLU A 296 -12.32 12.86 12.26
CA GLU A 296 -13.36 13.47 11.42
C GLU A 296 -12.80 13.78 10.03
N THR A 297 -13.64 13.65 9.00
CA THR A 297 -13.24 13.90 7.61
C THR A 297 -13.19 15.41 7.35
N PRO A 298 -12.02 15.95 6.95
CA PRO A 298 -11.86 17.36 6.63
C PRO A 298 -12.30 17.68 5.20
N GLU A 299 -12.92 18.84 5.01
CA GLU A 299 -13.26 19.41 3.71
C GLU A 299 -12.71 20.84 3.59
N HIS A 300 -11.70 21.02 2.74
CA HIS A 300 -11.08 22.31 2.47
C HIS A 300 -11.76 22.99 1.27
N LYS A 301 -12.78 23.82 1.54
CA LYS A 301 -13.53 24.58 0.53
C LYS A 301 -13.80 26.02 1.04
N PRO A 302 -12.75 26.87 1.09
CA PRO A 302 -12.89 28.24 1.58
C PRO A 302 -13.88 29.04 0.73
N LYS A 303 -14.66 29.90 1.38
CA LYS A 303 -15.57 30.83 0.72
C LYS A 303 -15.00 32.24 0.76
N VAL A 304 -15.21 33.00 -0.30
CA VAL A 304 -14.81 34.42 -0.35
C VAL A 304 -15.84 35.29 0.36
N ASP A 305 -15.37 36.19 1.23
CA ASP A 305 -16.16 37.19 1.94
C ASP A 305 -16.08 38.54 1.23
N PHE A 306 -16.94 38.73 0.23
CA PHE A 306 -16.90 39.90 -0.66
C PHE A 306 -17.15 41.24 0.06
N GLU A 307 -17.82 41.23 1.21
CA GLU A 307 -18.02 42.43 2.03
C GLU A 307 -16.69 43.04 2.48
N LYS A 308 -15.62 42.23 2.59
CA LYS A 308 -14.29 42.69 3.00
C LYS A 308 -13.65 43.62 1.97
N CYS A 309 -14.00 43.48 0.69
CA CYS A 309 -13.53 44.39 -0.37
C CYS A 309 -13.96 45.84 -0.07
N SER A 310 -15.17 46.03 0.45
CA SER A 310 -15.73 47.35 0.74
C SER A 310 -14.99 48.11 1.84
N LEU A 311 -14.16 47.43 2.65
CA LEU A 311 -13.39 48.06 3.73
C LEU A 311 -12.32 49.02 3.18
N CYS A 312 -11.72 48.70 2.04
CA CYS A 312 -10.69 49.51 1.38
C CYS A 312 -11.21 50.19 0.11
N HIS A 313 -12.14 49.56 -0.60
CA HIS A 313 -12.67 50.03 -1.89
C HIS A 313 -14.01 50.78 -1.74
N ARG A 314 -14.09 51.67 -0.73
CA ARG A 314 -15.29 52.45 -0.43
C ARG A 314 -15.66 53.35 -1.61
N GLY A 315 -16.92 53.28 -2.06
CA GLY A 315 -17.45 54.09 -3.17
C GLY A 315 -17.40 53.44 -4.55
N MET A 316 -16.77 52.26 -4.69
CA MET A 316 -17.01 51.42 -5.86
C MET A 316 -18.36 50.72 -5.68
N ASN A 317 -19.30 50.92 -6.62
CA ASN A 317 -20.54 50.14 -6.69
C ASN A 317 -20.19 48.72 -7.17
N ILE A 318 -19.58 47.92 -6.29
CA ILE A 318 -19.21 46.54 -6.61
C ILE A 318 -20.49 45.69 -6.58
N ARG A 319 -21.08 45.45 -7.75
CA ARG A 319 -22.22 44.53 -7.91
C ARG A 319 -21.69 43.18 -8.32
N PHE A 320 -21.62 42.24 -7.39
CA PHE A 320 -21.31 40.85 -7.68
C PHE A 320 -22.53 40.18 -8.33
N GLN A 321 -22.66 40.30 -9.64
CA GLN A 321 -23.68 39.61 -10.44
C GLN A 321 -22.97 38.64 -11.40
N GLY A 322 -22.98 37.35 -11.07
CA GLY A 322 -22.47 36.27 -11.92
C GLY A 322 -21.28 35.50 -11.32
N PRO A 323 -20.89 34.37 -11.94
CA PRO A 323 -19.70 33.61 -11.57
C PRO A 323 -18.43 34.43 -11.83
N ALA A 324 -17.36 34.24 -11.04
CA ALA A 324 -16.06 34.85 -11.33
C ALA A 324 -15.54 34.34 -12.68
N VAL A 325 -14.91 35.19 -13.48
CA VAL A 325 -14.32 34.78 -14.75
C VAL A 325 -12.81 34.85 -14.62
N VAL A 326 -12.11 33.78 -15.02
CA VAL A 326 -10.64 33.74 -15.06
C VAL A 326 -10.21 33.45 -16.49
N ASN A 327 -9.44 34.36 -17.10
CA ASN A 327 -8.97 34.25 -18.49
C ASN A 327 -10.12 33.95 -19.49
N GLY A 328 -11.29 34.58 -19.32
CA GLY A 328 -12.45 34.40 -20.19
C GLY A 328 -13.33 33.18 -19.91
N ASN A 329 -12.98 32.33 -18.93
CA ASN A 329 -13.80 31.18 -18.54
C ASN A 329 -14.52 31.41 -17.20
N ALA A 330 -15.82 31.11 -17.15
CA ALA A 330 -16.59 31.17 -15.91
C ALA A 330 -16.10 30.11 -14.91
N VAL A 331 -15.71 30.55 -13.72
CA VAL A 331 -15.28 29.74 -12.59
C VAL A 331 -16.36 29.79 -11.52
N LYS A 332 -16.79 28.61 -11.03
CA LYS A 332 -17.69 28.54 -9.88
C LYS A 332 -16.97 29.14 -8.66
N LEU A 333 -17.56 30.19 -8.10
CA LEU A 333 -17.09 30.86 -6.87
C LEU A 333 -17.09 29.95 -5.63
N ASN A 334 -17.75 28.80 -5.73
CA ASN A 334 -17.60 27.68 -4.80
C ASN A 334 -16.53 26.77 -5.39
N GLY A 335 -15.27 26.96 -4.98
CA GLY A 335 -14.13 26.20 -5.44
C GLY A 335 -14.31 24.70 -5.18
N THR A 336 -14.90 23.98 -6.12
CA THR A 336 -14.34 22.68 -6.48
C THR A 336 -13.02 22.99 -7.18
N LEU A 337 -11.91 22.62 -6.54
CA LEU A 337 -10.71 22.24 -7.28
C LEU A 337 -11.20 21.44 -8.49
N ASN A 338 -10.78 21.81 -9.70
CA ASN A 338 -11.11 21.03 -10.88
C ASN A 338 -10.83 19.56 -10.58
N GLU A 339 -11.89 18.77 -10.39
CA GLU A 339 -11.85 17.34 -10.63
C GLU A 339 -11.73 17.23 -12.15
N THR A 340 -10.51 17.46 -12.65
CA THR A 340 -10.13 16.84 -13.91
C THR A 340 -10.26 15.34 -13.65
N PRO A 341 -11.08 14.60 -14.42
CA PRO A 341 -10.95 13.17 -14.48
C PRO A 341 -9.49 12.86 -14.77
N TYR A 342 -8.98 11.78 -14.20
CA TYR A 342 -7.68 11.24 -14.47
C TYR A 342 -7.46 11.03 -15.98
N ASP A 343 -6.93 12.02 -16.67
CA ASP A 343 -6.22 11.81 -17.93
C ASP A 343 -4.74 11.66 -17.58
N VAL A 344 -4.37 10.43 -17.23
CA VAL A 344 -2.98 9.99 -17.25
C VAL A 344 -2.52 10.06 -18.71
N PRO A 345 -1.50 10.86 -19.06
CA PRO A 345 -0.88 10.75 -20.37
C PRO A 345 -0.18 9.40 -20.42
N ILE A 346 -0.76 8.46 -21.16
CA ILE A 346 -0.09 7.22 -21.57
C ILE A 346 1.10 7.65 -22.42
N SER A 347 2.30 7.62 -21.82
CA SER A 347 3.55 7.66 -22.57
C SER A 347 4.04 6.23 -22.73
N SER A 348 3.73 5.63 -23.87
CA SER A 348 4.52 4.57 -24.50
C SER A 348 5.60 5.26 -25.36
N PRO A 349 6.78 4.66 -25.61
CA PRO A 349 6.99 3.28 -26.03
C PRO A 349 7.62 2.36 -24.97
#